data_AF-A0A7W0N1B4-F1
#
_entry.id   AF-A0A7W0N1B4-F1
#
_cell.length_a   1.000
_cell.length_b   1.000
_cell.length_c   1.000
_cell.angle_alpha   90.00
_cell.angle_beta   90.00
_cell.angle_gamma   90.00
#
_symmetry.space_group_name_H-M   'P 1'
#
loop_
_entity.id
_entity.type
_entity.pdbx_description
1 polymer ?
#
loop_
_entity_poly.entity_id
_entity_poly.type
_entity_poly.pdbx_seq_one_letter_code
_entity_poly.pdbx_strand_id
1 'polypeptide(L)' 'MGAVTPLGNDAPSSWRAALAGESGVDFISSFDASGYPVR' A
#
# COMPACT_ATOMS: atom_id res chain seq x y z
N MET A 1 7.17 2.46 -18.62
CA MET A 1 6.74 1.47 -17.61
C MET A 1 6.03 2.23 -16.50
N GLY A 2 4.77 1.89 -16.19
CA GLY A 2 3.99 2.53 -15.13
C GLY A 2 3.61 1.50 -14.06
N ALA A 3 3.46 1.95 -12.81
CA ALA A 3 3.03 1.12 -11.69
C ALA A 3 2.21 1.98 -10.73
N VAL A 4 1.10 1.44 -10.22
CA VAL A 4 0.32 2.05 -9.14
C VAL A 4 0.21 1.00 -8.06
N THR A 5 0.90 1.21 -6.95
CA THR A 5 1.02 0.24 -5.87
C THR A 5 0.97 0.95 -4.51
N PRO A 6 0.70 0.23 -3.42
CA PRO A 6 0.83 0.78 -2.07
C PRO A 6 2.25 1.27 -1.71
N LEU A 7 3.26 0.91 -2.51
CA LEU A 7 4.67 1.27 -2.30
C LEU A 7 5.13 2.43 -3.21
N GLY A 8 4.25 2.94 -4.08
CA GLY A 8 4.59 4.00 -5.02
C GLY A 8 3.67 4.05 -6.25
N ASN A 9 3.54 5.24 -6.82
CA ASN A 9 2.69 5.50 -8.00
C ASN A 9 3.47 5.57 -9.32
N ASP A 10 4.73 5.12 -9.30
CA ASP A 10 5.51 4.85 -10.50
C ASP A 10 6.42 3.64 -10.28
N ALA A 11 6.99 3.12 -11.38
CA ALA A 11 7.85 1.93 -11.32
C ALA A 11 9.14 2.16 -10.50
N PRO A 12 9.88 3.28 -10.62
CA PRO A 12 11.05 3.54 -9.80
C PRO A 12 10.75 3.59 -8.28
N SER A 13 9.69 4.27 -7.88
CA SER A 13 9.32 4.42 -6.46
C SER A 13 8.86 3.12 -5.83
N SER A 14 7.99 2.37 -6.52
CA SER A 14 7.52 1.06 -6.08
C SER A 14 8.68 0.08 -5.89
N TRP A 15 9.66 0.08 -6.82
CA TRP A 15 10.81 -0.83 -6.74
C TRP A 15 11.75 -0.51 -5.58
N ARG A 16 12.07 0.77 -5.37
CA ARG A 16 12.95 1.20 -4.28
C ARG A 16 12.36 0.87 -2.92
N ALA A 17 11.08 1.15 -2.70
CA ALA A 17 10.38 0.86 -1.44
C ALA A 17 10.33 -0.66 -1.18
N ALA A 18 10.08 -1.46 -2.22
CA ALA A 18 10.13 -2.93 -2.11
C ALA A 18 11.52 -3.44 -1.69
N LEU A 19 12.60 -2.92 -2.28
CA LEU A 19 13.97 -3.28 -1.90
C LEU A 19 14.32 -2.84 -0.46
N ALA A 20 13.76 -1.73 0.00
CA ALA A 20 13.96 -1.23 1.36
C ALA A 20 13.14 -2.01 2.42
N GLY A 21 12.26 -2.92 1.99
CA GLY A 21 11.37 -3.66 2.90
C GLY A 21 10.29 -2.78 3.52
N GLU A 22 9.92 -1.69 2.84
CA GLU A 22 8.84 -0.81 3.30
C GLU A 22 7.49 -1.55 3.24
N SER A 23 6.64 -1.32 4.23
CA SER A 23 5.27 -1.83 4.24
C SER A 23 4.31 -0.79 3.66
N GLY A 24 3.50 -1.21 2.68
CA GLY A 24 2.40 -0.40 2.15
C GLY A 24 1.05 -0.68 2.83
N VAL A 25 1.04 -1.43 3.93
CA VAL A 25 -0.20 -1.74 4.68
C VAL A 25 -0.61 -0.53 5.52
N ASP A 26 -1.89 -0.18 5.43
CA ASP A 26 -2.53 0.86 6.24
C ASP A 26 -3.99 0.47 6.52
N PHE A 27 -4.70 1.29 7.30
CA PHE A 27 -6.12 1.13 7.59
C PHE A 27 -6.99 1.20 6.33
N ILE A 28 -8.06 0.39 6.33
CA ILE A 28 -9.05 0.38 5.25
C ILE A 28 -9.79 1.72 5.26
N SER A 29 -9.72 2.44 4.13
CA SER A 29 -10.41 3.71 3.91
C SER A 29 -11.42 3.67 2.75
N SER A 30 -11.52 2.54 2.06
CA SER A 30 -12.42 2.37 0.91
C SER A 30 -13.87 2.09 1.29
N PHE A 31 -14.12 1.63 2.52
CA PHE A 31 -15.45 1.43 3.10
C PHE A 31 -15.38 1.49 4.64
N ASP A 32 -16.54 1.59 5.31
CA ASP A 32 -16.63 1.52 6.77
C ASP A 32 -16.38 0.08 7.25
N ALA A 33 -15.16 -0.18 7.70
CA ALA A 33 -14.75 -1.47 8.23
C ALA A 33 -14.96 -1.63 9.74
N SER A 34 -15.55 -0.64 10.44
CA SER A 34 -15.63 -0.62 11.91
C SER A 34 -16.48 -1.74 12.51
N GLY A 35 -17.40 -2.32 11.74
CA GLY A 35 -18.26 -3.43 12.18
C GLY A 35 -17.62 -4.82 12.13
N TYR A 36 -16.41 -4.95 11.58
CA TYR A 36 -15.74 -6.25 11.43
C TYR A 36 -14.81 -6.54 12.63
N PRO A 37 -14.70 -7.80 13.10
CA PRO A 37 -13.87 -8.17 14.24
C PRO A 37 -12.38 -8.26 13.86
N VAL A 38 -11.82 -7.14 13.40
CA VAL A 38 -10.44 -7.01 12.92
C VAL A 38 -9.81 -5.76 13.54
N ARG A 39 -8.48 -5.76 13.72
CA ARG A 39 -7.72 -4.58 14.14
C ARG A 39 -6.41 -4.49 13.38
#